data_AF-A0A2S6I100-F1
#
_entry.id   AF-A0A2S6I100-F1
#
_cell.length_a   1.000
_cell.length_b   1.000
_cell.length_c   1.000
_cell.angle_alpha   90.00
_cell.angle_beta   90.00
_cell.angle_gamma   90.00
#
_symmetry.space_group_name_H-M   'P 1'
#
loop_
_entity.id
_entity.type
_entity.pdbx_description
1 polymer ?
#
loop_
_entity_poly.entity_id
_entity_poly.type
_entity_poly.pdbx_seq_one_letter_code
_entity_poly.pdbx_strand_id
1 'polypeptide(L)'
;MKFFFTLALLGWAVTSFAQDPADIFHKTVDVDRVNAISFDIYNKDQVEYRTWPGDDLLIETSVEIKNVQQDILDFYMKQNRYVLEPQVSGDQMALVSYDKTRRTVKGTEGSAFEDVMIVVYMPEDFAATGDGRYTRTSR
;
A
#
# COMPACT_ATOMS: atom_id res chain seq x y z
N MET A 1 -19.08 48.34 0.98
CA MET A 1 -18.14 47.52 1.78
C MET A 1 -18.65 46.11 2.07
N LYS A 2 -19.93 45.88 2.38
CA LYS A 2 -20.48 44.52 2.61
C LYS A 2 -20.35 43.56 1.42
N PHE A 3 -20.53 44.05 0.18
CA PHE A 3 -20.45 43.22 -1.04
C PHE A 3 -19.05 42.65 -1.33
N PHE A 4 -17.97 43.35 -0.95
CA PHE A 4 -16.60 42.87 -1.16
C PHE A 4 -16.24 41.71 -0.22
N PHE A 5 -16.79 41.70 1.00
CA PHE A 5 -16.57 40.61 1.96
C PHE A 5 -17.26 39.31 1.54
N THR A 6 -18.47 39.41 0.96
CA THR A 6 -19.18 38.24 0.40
C THR A 6 -18.48 37.63 -0.81
N LEU A 7 -17.83 38.45 -1.65
CA LEU A 7 -17.09 37.93 -2.83
C LEU A 7 -15.81 37.21 -2.42
N ALA A 8 -15.14 37.67 -1.36
CA ALA A 8 -13.93 37.03 -0.83
C ALA A 8 -14.20 35.64 -0.21
N LEU A 9 -15.37 35.44 0.40
CA LEU A 9 -15.79 34.15 0.98
C LEU A 9 -16.13 33.09 -0.09
N LEU A 10 -16.62 33.50 -1.26
CA LEU A 10 -16.90 32.58 -2.38
C LEU A 10 -15.64 32.06 -3.08
N GLY A 11 -14.52 32.78 -3.00
CA GLY A 11 -13.24 32.37 -3.60
C GLY A 11 -12.52 31.24 -2.86
N TRP A 12 -12.83 30.99 -1.59
CA TRP A 12 -12.21 29.91 -0.81
C TRP A 12 -12.93 28.56 -0.93
N ALA A 13 -14.16 28.52 -1.44
CA ALA A 13 -14.88 27.26 -1.62
C ALA A 13 -14.35 26.43 -2.81
N VAL A 14 -13.72 27.07 -3.80
CA VAL A 14 -13.24 26.40 -5.03
C VAL A 14 -11.90 25.68 -4.88
N THR A 15 -11.22 25.78 -3.73
CA THR A 15 -10.00 24.99 -3.45
C THR A 15 -10.28 23.76 -2.59
N SER A 16 -11.54 23.40 -2.38
CA SER A 16 -11.88 22.07 -1.86
C SER A 16 -11.65 21.05 -2.97
N PHE A 17 -10.38 20.69 -3.17
CA PHE A 17 -10.01 19.53 -3.96
C PHE A 17 -10.70 18.32 -3.31
N ALA A 18 -11.62 17.71 -4.05
CA ALA A 18 -12.03 16.35 -3.77
C ALA A 18 -10.76 15.50 -3.88
N GLN A 19 -10.22 15.06 -2.74
CA GLN A 19 -9.29 13.95 -2.74
C GLN A 19 -10.15 12.72 -3.07
N ASP A 20 -9.87 12.09 -4.21
CA ASP A 20 -10.45 10.78 -4.47
C ASP A 20 -9.98 9.87 -3.32
N PRO A 21 -10.91 9.28 -2.55
CA PRO A 21 -10.54 8.48 -1.40
C PRO A 21 -9.75 7.26 -1.88
N ALA A 22 -8.58 7.03 -1.31
CA ALA A 22 -7.83 5.81 -1.55
C ALA A 22 -8.55 4.63 -0.88
N ASP A 23 -8.56 3.48 -1.56
CA ASP A 23 -9.05 2.24 -0.97
C ASP A 23 -7.94 1.61 -0.13
N ILE A 24 -8.21 1.45 1.16
CA ILE A 24 -7.27 0.91 2.14
C ILE A 24 -7.72 -0.48 2.55
N PHE A 25 -6.80 -1.44 2.53
CA PHE A 25 -7.05 -2.79 3.01
C PHE A 25 -5.87 -3.32 3.82
N HIS A 26 -6.18 -4.27 4.70
CA HIS A 26 -5.25 -4.83 5.67
C HIS A 26 -5.10 -6.33 5.48
N LYS A 27 -3.87 -6.82 5.65
CA LYS A 27 -3.55 -8.25 5.64
C LYS A 27 -2.56 -8.57 6.75
N THR A 28 -2.88 -9.60 7.52
CA THR A 28 -2.00 -10.15 8.55
C THR A 28 -1.23 -11.34 8.01
N VAL A 29 0.03 -11.50 8.41
CA VAL A 29 0.90 -12.62 8.04
C VAL A 29 1.56 -13.18 9.30
N ASP A 30 1.37 -14.48 9.53
CA ASP A 30 2.00 -15.23 10.63
C ASP A 30 3.51 -15.34 10.39
N VAL A 31 4.29 -14.93 11.39
CA VAL A 31 5.76 -14.93 11.35
C VAL A 31 6.40 -15.82 12.43
N ASP A 32 5.61 -16.58 13.19
CA ASP A 32 6.06 -17.39 14.34
C ASP A 32 7.14 -18.42 13.96
N ARG A 33 7.03 -18.94 12.73
CA ARG A 33 7.87 -20.04 12.24
C ARG A 33 9.11 -19.57 11.48
N VAL A 34 9.30 -18.26 11.34
CA VAL A 34 10.41 -17.69 10.58
C VAL A 34 11.29 -16.79 11.44
N ASN A 35 12.58 -16.80 11.14
CA ASN A 35 13.60 -15.99 11.79
C ASN A 35 14.09 -14.85 10.88
N ALA A 36 13.80 -14.91 9.58
CA ALA A 36 14.17 -13.87 8.63
C ALA A 36 13.01 -13.55 7.69
N ILE A 37 12.80 -12.26 7.44
CA ILE A 37 11.79 -11.74 6.52
C ILE A 37 12.49 -10.86 5.49
N SER A 38 12.12 -11.03 4.23
CA SER A 38 12.58 -10.21 3.11
C SER A 38 11.40 -9.72 2.29
N PHE A 39 11.54 -8.53 1.71
CA PHE A 39 10.50 -7.90 0.91
C PHE A 39 10.95 -7.77 -0.55
N ASP A 40 10.15 -8.32 -1.45
CA ASP A 40 10.34 -8.25 -2.90
C ASP A 40 9.09 -7.63 -3.54
N ILE A 41 9.02 -6.32 -3.36
CA ILE A 41 7.88 -5.48 -3.72
C ILE A 41 8.03 -4.98 -5.16
N TYR A 42 6.90 -4.86 -5.86
CA TYR A 42 6.85 -4.25 -7.18
C TYR A 42 7.49 -2.86 -7.16
N ASN A 43 8.45 -2.63 -8.05
CA ASN A 43 9.38 -1.50 -7.99
C ASN A 43 8.74 -0.11 -8.14
N LYS A 44 7.47 -0.02 -8.53
CA LYS A 44 6.74 1.25 -8.61
C LYS A 44 5.89 1.54 -7.38
N ASP A 45 5.71 0.56 -6.50
CA ASP A 45 4.96 0.74 -5.27
C ASP A 45 5.84 1.45 -4.24
N GLN A 46 5.23 2.32 -3.47
CA GLN A 46 5.89 2.98 -2.34
C GLN A 46 5.79 2.05 -1.12
N VAL A 47 6.86 1.93 -0.35
CA VAL A 47 6.88 1.12 0.88
C VAL A 47 7.43 1.90 2.06
N GLU A 48 6.73 1.79 3.19
CA GLU A 48 7.17 2.28 4.50
C GLU A 48 7.18 1.12 5.50
N TYR A 49 8.18 1.09 6.37
CA TYR A 49 8.27 0.10 7.45
C TYR A 49 8.12 0.81 8.80
N ARG A 50 7.22 0.30 9.64
CA ARG A 50 6.96 0.81 10.99
C ARG A 50 7.06 -0.32 11.99
N THR A 51 7.54 -0.03 13.19
CA THR A 51 7.47 -0.99 14.30
C THR A 51 6.09 -0.93 14.95
N TRP A 52 5.55 -2.07 15.37
CA TRP A 52 4.30 -2.13 16.12
C TRP A 52 4.32 -3.24 17.20
N PRO A 53 3.57 -3.07 18.30
CA PRO A 53 3.51 -4.02 19.40
C PRO A 53 2.50 -5.14 19.09
N GLY A 54 2.81 -5.97 18.09
CA GLY A 54 2.02 -7.14 17.72
C GLY A 54 2.90 -8.33 17.37
N ASP A 55 2.34 -9.53 17.45
CA ASP A 55 3.06 -10.79 17.21
C ASP A 55 3.13 -11.15 15.72
N ASP A 56 2.08 -10.79 14.96
CA ASP A 56 2.01 -10.98 13.52
C ASP A 56 2.57 -9.78 12.74
N LEU A 57 2.91 -9.99 11.48
CA LEU A 57 3.14 -8.87 10.57
C LEU A 57 1.81 -8.33 10.06
N LEU A 58 1.61 -7.02 10.15
CA LEU A 58 0.44 -6.34 9.56
C LEU A 58 0.87 -5.53 8.34
N ILE A 59 0.19 -5.75 7.22
CA ILE A 59 0.41 -5.04 5.96
C ILE A 59 -0.84 -4.21 5.68
N GLU A 60 -0.68 -2.90 5.61
CA GLU A 60 -1.69 -1.98 5.12
C GLU A 60 -1.32 -1.59 3.69
N THR A 61 -2.29 -1.62 2.78
CA THR A 61 -2.08 -1.21 1.39
C THR A 61 -3.17 -0.22 1.02
N SER A 62 -2.73 0.96 0.60
CA SER A 62 -3.57 2.05 0.13
C SER A 62 -3.40 2.18 -1.37
N VAL A 63 -4.50 2.14 -2.11
CA VAL A 63 -4.51 2.24 -3.58
C VAL A 63 -5.39 3.40 -4.01
N GLU A 64 -4.82 4.32 -4.79
CA GLU A 64 -5.55 5.36 -5.50
C GLU A 64 -5.45 5.07 -7.01
N ILE A 65 -6.58 5.04 -7.71
CA ILE A 65 -6.62 4.86 -9.16
C ILE A 65 -7.22 6.09 -9.85
N LYS A 66 -6.57 6.56 -10.91
CA LYS A 66 -7.00 7.74 -11.68
C LYS A 66 -7.24 7.40 -13.14
N ASN A 67 -8.09 8.18 -13.79
CA ASN A 67 -8.46 8.08 -15.21
C ASN A 67 -9.18 6.77 -15.59
N VAL A 68 -9.76 6.06 -14.63
CA VAL A 68 -10.61 4.88 -14.84
C VAL A 68 -11.75 4.87 -13.85
N GLN A 69 -12.77 4.06 -14.13
CA GLN A 69 -13.89 3.82 -13.24
C GLN A 69 -13.49 2.90 -12.07
N GLN A 70 -14.21 3.01 -10.96
CA GLN A 70 -13.98 2.23 -9.72
C GLN A 70 -14.07 0.72 -9.94
N ASP A 71 -14.87 0.27 -10.92
CA ASP A 71 -15.03 -1.15 -11.27
C ASP A 71 -13.72 -1.80 -11.74
N ILE A 72 -12.79 -1.02 -12.31
CA ILE A 72 -11.45 -1.48 -12.68
C ILE A 72 -10.60 -1.75 -11.43
N LEU A 73 -10.73 -0.94 -10.38
CA LEU A 73 -10.06 -1.19 -9.11
C LEU A 73 -10.61 -2.44 -8.45
N ASP A 74 -11.93 -2.61 -8.39
CA ASP A 74 -12.56 -3.83 -7.89
C ASP A 74 -12.08 -5.07 -8.64
N PHE A 75 -11.94 -4.97 -9.96
CA PHE A 75 -11.40 -6.03 -10.79
C PHE A 75 -9.95 -6.36 -10.44
N TYR A 76 -9.08 -5.37 -10.29
CA TYR A 76 -7.69 -5.57 -9.88
C TYR A 76 -7.54 -6.16 -8.48
N MET A 77 -8.37 -5.71 -7.54
CA MET A 77 -8.43 -6.24 -6.17
C MET A 77 -8.78 -7.73 -6.18
N LYS A 78 -9.78 -8.14 -6.97
CA LYS A 78 -10.16 -9.56 -7.15
C LYS A 78 -9.05 -10.41 -7.76
N GLN A 79 -8.10 -9.80 -8.46
CA GLN A 79 -6.94 -10.48 -9.05
C GLN A 79 -5.73 -10.52 -8.11
N ASN A 80 -5.87 -10.10 -6.86
CA ASN A 80 -4.77 -10.01 -5.89
C ASN A 80 -3.61 -9.14 -6.37
N ARG A 81 -3.88 -8.16 -7.27
CA ARG A 81 -2.84 -7.37 -7.95
C ARG A 81 -1.88 -6.65 -6.99
N TYR A 82 -2.41 -6.19 -5.86
CA TYR A 82 -1.71 -5.42 -4.84
C TYR A 82 -1.29 -6.25 -3.63
N VAL A 83 -1.56 -7.57 -3.64
CA VAL A 83 -1.30 -8.44 -2.51
C VAL A 83 0.19 -8.82 -2.46
N LEU A 84 0.76 -8.78 -1.25
CA LEU A 84 2.02 -9.45 -0.95
C LEU A 84 1.75 -10.91 -0.53
N GLU A 85 2.36 -11.85 -1.24
CA GLU A 85 2.23 -13.28 -1.00
C GLU A 85 3.44 -13.79 -0.19
N PRO A 86 3.22 -14.46 0.96
CA PRO A 86 4.29 -15.06 1.72
C PRO A 86 4.80 -16.33 1.05
N GLN A 87 6.08 -16.35 0.73
CA GLN A 87 6.81 -17.51 0.27
C GLN A 87 7.77 -17.95 1.37
N VAL A 88 7.44 -19.06 2.03
CA VAL A 88 8.24 -19.61 3.14
C VAL A 88 9.17 -20.68 2.62
N SER A 89 10.45 -20.56 2.95
CA SER A 89 11.48 -21.54 2.65
C SER A 89 12.34 -21.78 3.89
N GLY A 90 12.08 -22.89 4.59
CA GLY A 90 12.76 -23.19 5.85
C GLY A 90 12.35 -22.20 6.94
N ASP A 91 13.33 -21.47 7.48
CA ASP A 91 13.14 -20.44 8.51
C ASP A 91 13.09 -19.01 7.95
N GLN A 92 12.99 -18.87 6.61
CA GLN A 92 12.95 -17.60 5.93
C GLN A 92 11.61 -17.40 5.23
N MET A 93 11.11 -16.16 5.27
CA MET A 93 9.95 -15.71 4.50
C MET A 93 10.36 -14.61 3.52
N ALA A 94 9.90 -14.73 2.29
CA ALA A 94 9.88 -13.62 1.34
C ALA A 94 8.43 -13.17 1.13
N LEU A 95 8.15 -11.88 1.35
CA LEU A 95 6.90 -11.26 0.95
C LEU A 95 7.06 -10.68 -0.44
N VAL A 96 6.41 -11.32 -1.41
CA VAL A 96 6.58 -11.04 -2.83
C VAL A 96 5.29 -10.45 -3.39
N SER A 97 5.37 -9.35 -4.14
CA SER A 97 4.18 -8.86 -4.87
C SER A 97 3.65 -9.92 -5.82
N TYR A 98 2.36 -10.24 -5.71
CA TYR A 98 1.70 -11.28 -6.48
C TYR A 98 1.73 -10.99 -8.00
N ASP A 99 1.37 -9.76 -8.40
CA ASP A 99 1.52 -9.29 -9.78
C ASP A 99 2.61 -8.21 -9.89
N LYS A 100 3.71 -8.55 -10.56
CA LYS A 100 4.83 -7.64 -10.87
C LYS A 100 4.85 -7.11 -12.30
N THR A 101 3.94 -7.55 -13.15
CA THR A 101 3.92 -7.14 -14.57
C THR A 101 2.85 -6.09 -14.84
N ARG A 102 1.86 -5.99 -13.95
CA ARG A 102 0.84 -4.94 -13.84
C ARG A 102 0.52 -4.22 -15.14
N ARG A 103 -0.19 -4.92 -16.03
CA ARG A 103 -0.63 -4.36 -17.31
C ARG A 103 -1.61 -3.21 -17.06
N THR A 104 -1.38 -2.08 -17.72
CA THR A 104 -2.24 -0.89 -17.63
C THR A 104 -3.43 -1.00 -18.57
N VAL A 105 -4.63 -0.76 -18.03
CA VAL A 105 -5.86 -0.60 -18.84
C VAL A 105 -5.87 0.79 -19.46
N LYS A 106 -6.27 0.86 -20.75
CA LYS A 106 -6.51 2.12 -21.45
C LYS A 106 -8.02 2.36 -21.49
N GLY A 107 -8.48 3.40 -20.79
CA GLY A 107 -9.84 3.89 -20.84
C GLY A 107 -10.04 4.98 -21.89
N THR A 108 -11.26 5.48 -21.98
CA THR A 108 -11.62 6.63 -22.85
C THR A 108 -10.97 7.93 -22.40
N GLU A 109 -10.77 8.11 -21.09
CA GLU A 109 -10.18 9.31 -20.47
C GLU A 109 -8.63 9.26 -20.40
N GLY A 110 -8.01 8.16 -20.85
CA GLY A 110 -6.56 7.99 -20.82
C GLY A 110 -6.13 6.62 -20.29
N SER A 111 -4.85 6.50 -19.93
CA SER A 111 -4.33 5.29 -19.31
C SER A 111 -4.56 5.33 -17.80
N ALA A 112 -4.91 4.19 -17.21
CA ALA A 112 -5.04 4.05 -15.76
C ALA A 112 -3.73 4.45 -15.09
N PHE A 113 -3.83 5.29 -14.07
CA PHE A 113 -2.71 5.63 -13.20
C PHE A 113 -2.99 5.07 -11.80
N GLU A 114 -2.05 4.32 -11.26
CA GLU A 114 -2.16 3.64 -9.97
C GLU A 114 -1.10 4.26 -9.04
N ASP A 115 -1.51 4.80 -7.89
CA ASP A 115 -0.62 5.18 -6.80
C ASP A 115 -0.84 4.21 -5.63
N VAL A 116 0.20 3.47 -5.26
CA VAL A 116 0.12 2.37 -4.29
C VAL A 116 1.13 2.64 -3.17
N MET A 117 0.62 2.72 -1.95
CA MET A 117 1.42 2.84 -0.73
C MET A 117 1.22 1.60 0.13
N ILE A 118 2.31 0.95 0.50
CA ILE A 118 2.33 -0.21 1.39
C ILE A 118 3.00 0.20 2.70
N VAL A 119 2.29 0.08 3.80
CA VAL A 119 2.86 0.24 5.15
C VAL A 119 2.96 -1.13 5.79
N VAL A 120 4.19 -1.53 6.08
CA VAL A 120 4.50 -2.78 6.77
C VAL A 120 4.73 -2.49 8.24
N TYR A 121 3.81 -2.96 9.07
CA TYR A 121 3.93 -2.94 10.52
C TYR A 121 4.66 -4.21 10.96
N MET A 122 5.93 -4.05 11.32
CA MET A 122 6.88 -5.07 11.73
C MET A 122 6.84 -5.28 13.25
N PRO A 123 6.64 -6.52 13.73
CA PRO A 123 6.76 -6.87 15.14
C PRO A 123 8.07 -6.42 15.77
N GLU A 124 8.04 -6.12 17.07
CA GLU A 124 9.20 -5.62 17.83
C GLU A 124 10.36 -6.63 17.93
N ASP A 125 10.08 -7.91 17.77
CA ASP A 125 11.06 -8.98 17.82
C ASP A 125 11.91 -9.08 16.54
N PHE A 126 11.57 -8.35 15.46
CA PHE A 126 12.36 -8.26 14.23
C PHE A 126 13.12 -6.93 14.11
N ALA A 127 14.43 -7.00 13.88
CA ALA A 127 15.25 -5.84 13.58
C ALA A 127 15.69 -5.81 12.12
N ALA A 128 15.79 -4.61 11.56
CA ALA A 128 16.29 -4.41 10.20
C ALA A 128 17.77 -4.78 10.10
N THR A 129 18.12 -5.61 9.11
CA THR A 129 19.51 -5.99 8.80
C THR A 129 19.99 -5.42 7.46
N GLY A 130 19.14 -4.66 6.78
CA GLY A 130 19.40 -4.00 5.50
C GLY A 130 18.10 -3.57 4.83
N ASP A 131 18.19 -3.02 3.62
CA ASP A 131 17.01 -2.57 2.87
C ASP A 131 16.02 -3.71 2.65
N GLY A 132 14.83 -3.60 3.24
CA GLY A 132 13.75 -4.59 3.13
C GLY A 132 14.12 -5.97 3.67
N ARG A 133 15.04 -6.07 4.64
CA ARG A 133 15.40 -7.34 5.29
C ARG A 133 15.40 -7.19 6.81
N TYR A 134 14.78 -8.17 7.45
CA TYR A 134 14.58 -8.20 8.89
C TYR A 134 14.94 -9.57 9.46
N THR A 135 15.54 -9.59 10.64
CA THR A 135 15.85 -10.82 11.37
C THR A 135 15.36 -10.73 12.80
N ARG A 136 14.86 -11.86 13.30
CA ARG A 136 14.41 -12.02 14.67
C ARG A 136 15.58 -11.83 15.65
N THR A 137 15.38 -11.00 16.67
CA THR A 137 16.41 -10.56 17.62
C THR A 137 16.39 -11.31 18.94
N SER A 138 15.26 -11.89 19.33
CA SER A 138 15.16 -12.70 20.54
C SER A 138 14.17 -13.86 20.38
N ARG A 139 14.41 -14.90 21.18
CA ARG A 139 13.47 -15.98 21.46
C ARG A 139 13.46 -16.23 22.96
#